data_AF-A0A6N2MEF3-F1
#
_entry.id   AF-A0A6N2MEF3-F1
#
_cell.length_a   1.000
_cell.length_b   1.000
_cell.length_c   1.000
_cell.angle_alpha   90.00
_cell.angle_beta   90.00
_cell.angle_gamma   90.00
#
_symmetry.space_group_name_H-M   'P 1'
#
loop_
_entity.id
_entity.type
_entity.pdbx_description
1 polymer ?
#
loop_
_entity_poly.entity_id
_entity_poly.type
_entity_poly.pdbx_seq_one_letter_code
_entity_poly.pdbx_strand_id
1 'polypeptide(L)' 'MKPAFHLSCFLLALLFLTSSAEMVEVMRDNNGRCAAVMDPKGCVLSSCKQRCLQQKNGNGVCLANLKEGSYQCVCYVNC' A
#
# COMPACT_ATOMS: atom_id res chain seq x y z
N MET A 1 -5.19 -7.80 45.34
CA MET A 1 -4.25 -7.04 44.48
C MET A 1 -3.71 -7.96 43.39
N LYS A 2 -4.28 -7.98 42.18
CA LYS A 2 -3.78 -8.70 40.97
C LYS A 2 -4.56 -8.46 39.64
N PRO A 3 -5.55 -7.55 39.49
CA PRO A 3 -6.21 -7.37 38.18
C PRO A 3 -5.39 -6.50 37.21
N ALA A 4 -4.47 -5.65 37.72
CA ALA A 4 -3.73 -4.70 36.90
C ALA A 4 -2.69 -5.35 35.96
N PHE A 5 -2.06 -6.46 36.38
CA PHE A 5 -1.05 -7.15 35.58
C PHE A 5 -1.66 -7.85 34.34
N HIS A 6 -2.85 -8.44 34.49
CA HIS A 6 -3.53 -9.10 33.37
C HIS A 6 -4.04 -8.09 32.33
N LEU A 7 -4.54 -6.95 32.78
CA LEU A 7 -5.04 -5.89 31.90
C LEU A 7 -3.91 -5.29 31.05
N SER A 8 -2.71 -5.14 31.63
CA SER A 8 -1.51 -4.65 30.94
C SER A 8 -1.06 -5.60 29.82
N CYS A 9 -1.01 -6.91 30.09
CA CYS A 9 -0.64 -7.90 29.07
C CYS A 9 -1.65 -7.98 27.91
N PHE A 10 -2.94 -7.79 28.19
CA PHE A 10 -3.98 -7.82 27.16
C PHE A 10 -3.90 -6.61 26.23
N LEU A 11 -3.59 -5.42 26.76
CA LEU A 11 -3.39 -4.20 25.97
C LEU A 11 -2.16 -4.29 25.05
N LEU A 12 -1.07 -4.90 25.52
CA LEU A 12 0.12 -5.13 24.71
C LEU A 12 -0.15 -6.09 23.54
N ALA A 13 -0.93 -7.15 23.76
CA ALA A 13 -1.28 -8.11 22.70
C ALA A 13 -2.13 -7.48 21.58
N LEU A 14 -3.00 -6.52 21.92
CA LEU A 14 -3.84 -5.81 20.94
C LEU A 14 -3.02 -4.88 20.02
N LEU A 15 -1.94 -4.26 20.52
CA LEU A 15 -1.07 -3.38 19.74
C LEU A 15 -0.26 -4.13 18.66
N PHE A 16 0.04 -5.41 18.86
CA PHE A 16 0.75 -6.23 17.87
C PHE A 16 -0.14 -6.68 16.70
N LEU A 17 -1.45 -6.74 16.88
CA LEU A 17 -2.39 -7.19 15.85
C LEU A 17 -2.67 -6.15 14.76
N THR A 18 -2.30 -4.88 14.96
CA THR A 18 -2.64 -3.79 14.02
C THR A 18 -1.53 -3.43 13.04
N SER A 19 -0.36 -4.07 13.10
CA SER A 19 0.79 -3.71 12.25
C SER A 19 0.86 -4.55 10.96
N SER A 20 -0.12 -4.42 10.09
CA SER A 20 0.04 -4.77 8.66
C SER A 20 0.30 -3.50 7.86
N ALA A 21 1.43 -2.82 8.13
CA ALA A 21 1.89 -1.73 7.29
C ALA A 21 2.51 -2.35 6.04
N GLU A 22 1.72 -2.46 4.96
CA GLU A 22 2.25 -2.81 3.65
C GLU A 22 3.19 -1.70 3.21
N MET A 23 4.48 -2.01 3.11
CA MET A 23 5.51 -1.08 2.67
C MET A 23 5.26 -0.77 1.19
N VAL A 24 4.58 0.34 0.92
CA VAL A 24 4.39 0.84 -0.44
C VAL A 24 5.72 1.39 -0.93
N GLU A 25 6.34 0.71 -1.89
CA GLU A 25 7.55 1.22 -2.54
C GLU A 25 7.20 2.50 -3.31
N VAL A 26 7.69 3.63 -2.83
CA VAL A 26 7.52 4.93 -3.48
C VAL A 26 8.83 5.29 -4.20
N MET A 27 8.84 5.20 -5.52
CA MET A 27 10.00 5.55 -6.36
C MET A 27 9.74 6.87 -7.08
N ARG A 28 10.70 7.81 -7.10
CA ARG A 28 10.58 9.03 -7.89
C ARG A 28 10.77 8.70 -9.38
N ASP A 29 9.80 9.06 -10.21
CA ASP A 29 9.89 8.95 -11.67
C ASP A 29 10.68 10.11 -12.29
N ASN A 30 11.04 9.97 -13.57
CA ASN A 30 11.84 10.95 -14.30
C ASN A 30 11.12 12.29 -14.54
N ASN A 31 9.80 12.35 -14.35
CA ASN A 31 8.99 13.56 -14.44
C ASN A 31 8.81 14.25 -13.08
N GLY A 32 9.51 13.78 -12.04
CA GLY A 32 9.45 14.33 -10.70
C GLY A 32 8.20 13.94 -9.93
N ARG A 33 7.41 12.98 -10.42
CA ARG A 33 6.29 12.39 -9.67
C ARG A 33 6.80 11.18 -8.89
N CYS A 34 6.02 10.72 -7.92
CA CYS A 34 6.31 9.48 -7.23
C CYS A 34 5.41 8.36 -7.75
N ALA A 35 5.97 7.18 -7.94
CA ALA A 35 5.31 5.97 -8.34
C ALA A 35 5.15 5.07 -7.11
N ALA A 36 3.93 4.62 -6.84
CA ALA A 36 3.60 3.71 -5.76
C ALA A 36 2.96 2.44 -6.34
N VAL A 37 3.55 1.27 -6.09
CA VAL A 37 2.96 -0.01 -6.51
C VAL A 37 1.85 -0.39 -5.53
N MET A 38 0.62 -0.54 -6.04
CA MET A 38 -0.56 -0.91 -5.24
C MET A 38 -0.91 -2.39 -5.34
N ASP A 39 -0.61 -3.00 -6.49
CA ASP A 39 -0.86 -4.41 -6.74
C ASP A 39 0.20 -4.92 -7.72
N PRO A 40 1.20 -5.68 -7.27
CA PRO A 40 2.34 -6.08 -8.09
C PRO A 40 2.01 -7.21 -9.08
N LYS A 41 0.87 -7.89 -8.93
CA LYS A 41 0.49 -9.09 -9.72
C LYS A 41 -0.84 -8.97 -10.44
N GLY A 42 -1.64 -7.98 -10.10
CA GLY A 42 -2.95 -7.71 -10.69
C GLY A 42 -3.08 -6.28 -11.18
N CYS A 43 -3.74 -6.12 -12.33
CA CYS A 43 -4.19 -4.80 -12.75
C CYS A 43 -5.50 -4.86 -13.53
N VAL A 44 -6.56 -4.34 -12.91
CA VAL A 44 -7.79 -3.94 -13.58
C VAL A 44 -7.80 -2.42 -13.64
N LEU A 45 -7.67 -1.85 -14.84
CA LEU A 45 -7.39 -0.42 -15.02
C LEU A 45 -8.39 0.50 -14.32
N SER A 46 -9.69 0.19 -14.40
CA SER A 46 -10.75 0.97 -13.74
C SER A 46 -10.61 0.98 -12.22
N SER A 47 -10.39 -0.19 -11.62
CA SER A 47 -10.12 -0.33 -10.18
C SER A 47 -8.81 0.34 -9.78
N CYS A 48 -7.75 0.21 -10.57
CA CYS A 48 -6.47 0.86 -10.32
C CYS A 48 -6.61 2.39 -10.27
N LYS A 49 -7.28 2.99 -11.27
CA LYS A 49 -7.57 4.44 -11.28
C LYS A 49 -8.39 4.87 -10.08
N GLN A 50 -9.46 4.14 -9.75
CA GLN A 50 -10.30 4.45 -8.60
C GLN A 50 -9.51 4.41 -7.28
N ARG A 51 -8.73 3.34 -7.05
CA ARG A 51 -7.93 3.18 -5.84
C ARG A 51 -6.84 4.24 -5.72
N CYS A 52 -6.13 4.54 -6.81
CA CYS A 52 -5.10 5.59 -6.81
C CYS A 52 -5.69 6.98 -6.52
N LEU A 53 -6.86 7.29 -7.07
CA LEU A 53 -7.55 8.55 -6.77
C LEU A 53 -7.96 8.61 -5.29
N GLN A 54 -8.59 7.56 -4.78
CA GLN A 54 -9.15 7.54 -3.42
C GLN A 54 -8.09 7.47 -2.32
N GLN A 55 -7.04 6.66 -2.50
CA GLN A 55 -6.08 6.36 -1.43
C GLN A 55 -4.80 7.20 -1.50
N LYS A 56 -4.47 7.68 -2.70
CA LYS A 56 -3.18 8.33 -2.97
C LYS A 56 -3.32 9.71 -3.61
N ASN A 57 -4.55 10.15 -3.94
CA ASN A 57 -4.82 11.36 -4.72
C ASN A 57 -3.98 11.42 -6.01
N GLY A 58 -3.83 10.26 -6.66
CA GLY A 58 -2.94 10.06 -7.80
C GLY A 58 -3.63 9.44 -9.00
N ASN A 59 -2.88 9.31 -10.09
CA ASN A 59 -3.33 8.66 -11.32
C ASN A 59 -2.86 7.20 -11.38
N GLY A 60 -3.79 6.27 -11.53
CA GLY A 60 -3.49 4.84 -11.64
C GLY A 60 -3.25 4.38 -13.07
N VAL A 61 -2.23 3.56 -13.28
CA VAL A 61 -1.89 2.92 -14.55
C VAL A 61 -1.61 1.42 -14.38
N CYS A 62 -1.81 0.66 -15.46
CA CYS A 62 -1.35 -0.72 -15.54
C CYS A 62 -0.02 -0.78 -16.31
N LEU A 63 1.03 -1.29 -15.67
CA LEU A 63 2.33 -1.48 -16.30
C LEU A 63 2.67 -2.97 -16.34
N ALA A 64 3.36 -3.41 -17.39
CA ALA A 64 3.86 -4.78 -17.44
C ALA A 64 4.92 -4.98 -16.34
N ASN A 65 4.75 -6.02 -15.54
CA ASN A 65 5.72 -6.51 -14.58
C ASN A 65 6.50 -7.66 -15.23
N LEU A 66 7.67 -7.35 -15.78
CA LEU A 66 8.51 -8.33 -16.48
C LEU A 66 9.04 -9.45 -15.57
N LYS A 67 9.10 -9.22 -14.25
CA LYS A 67 9.57 -10.25 -13.28
C LYS A 67 8.51 -11.31 -13.03
N GLU A 68 7.24 -10.90 -12.95
CA GLU A 68 6.11 -11.77 -12.60
C GLU A 68 5.27 -12.18 -13.82
N GLY A 69 5.58 -11.68 -15.03
CA GLY A 69 4.83 -12.00 -16.25
C GLY A 69 3.38 -11.50 -16.24
N SER A 70 3.08 -10.49 -15.42
CA SER A 70 1.72 -9.97 -15.19
C SER A 70 1.67 -8.45 -15.38
N TYR A 71 0.49 -7.85 -15.21
CA TYR A 71 0.36 -6.39 -15.12
C TYR A 71 0.22 -5.97 -13.66
N GLN A 72 0.94 -4.93 -13.27
CA GLN A 72 0.87 -4.32 -11.95
C GLN A 72 0.14 -2.97 -11.99
N CYS A 73 -0.57 -2.65 -10.91
CA CYS A 73 -1.16 -1.33 -10.70
C CYS A 73 -0.15 -0.39 -10.03
N VAL A 74 0.14 0.73 -10.69
CA VAL A 74 1.05 1.78 -10.20
C VAL A 74 0.31 3.10 -10.13
N CYS A 75 0.41 3.79 -8.98
CA CYS A 75 -0.11 5.14 -8.80
C CYS A 75 1.01 6.17 -8.99
N TYR A 76 0.81 7.10 -9.91
CA TYR A 76 1.63 8.31 -9.98
C TYR A 76 1.01 9.41 -9.13
N VAL A 77 1.75 9.90 -8.14
CA VAL A 77 1.35 10.92 -7.18
C VAL A 77 2.31 12.10 -7.22
N ASN A 78 1.87 13.26 -6.76
CA ASN A 78 2.78 14.34 -6.50
C ASN A 78 3.57 14.02 -5.23
N CYS A 79 4.88 14.15 -5.33
CA CYS A 79 5.81 14.29 -4.22
C CYS A 79 6.63 15.56 -4.49
#